data_AF-A0A1Q7U2W8-F1
#
_entry.id   AF-A0A1Q7U2W8-F1
#
_cell.length_a   1.000
_cell.length_b   1.000
_cell.length_c   1.000
_cell.angle_alpha   90.00
_cell.angle_beta   90.00
_cell.angle_gamma   90.00
#
_symmetry.space_group_name_H-M   'P 1'
#
loop_
_entity.id
_entity.type
_entity.pdbx_description
1 polymer ?
#
loop_
_entity_poly.entity_id
_entity_poly.type
_entity_poly.pdbx_seq_one_letter_code
_entity_poly.pdbx_strand_id
1 'polypeptide(L)'
;MTYRHLLVERSADRHVVTVILNRPEQMNAMNTAMGEDLLACFDGLKMDTDARAVVFTGAGDRAFCAGGDLKERNEMSDETWRAQHVIFEQAAFRVLRCPIPIIAAVEGFALAGGCELAILSDFIVASETAVFGVPETTLGIFPGIGGTQLLPRLLGAPLAKEMIFTGRRLKAEEAKAAGLLNHLVPKGQARARATEIATTIAQNGPIA
;
A
#
# COMPACT_ATOMS: atom_id res chain seq x y z
N MET A 1 12.13 14.02 -9.72
CA MET A 1 13.01 12.99 -9.12
C MET A 1 12.79 11.70 -9.88
N THR A 2 13.86 10.93 -10.10
CA THR A 2 13.77 9.62 -10.76
C THR A 2 13.87 8.55 -9.68
N TYR A 3 12.90 7.64 -9.63
CA TYR A 3 12.88 6.50 -8.71
C TYR A 3 13.29 5.23 -9.47
N ARG A 4 13.83 4.22 -8.76
CA ARG A 4 14.24 2.94 -9.34
C ARG A 4 13.05 1.99 -9.53
N HIS A 5 12.13 1.99 -8.57
CA HIS A 5 11.04 1.02 -8.48
C HIS A 5 9.67 1.67 -8.24
N LEU A 6 9.57 2.99 -8.38
CA LEU A 6 8.31 3.72 -8.41
C LEU A 6 8.14 4.47 -9.73
N LEU A 7 6.90 4.56 -10.22
CA LEU A 7 6.49 5.58 -11.18
C LEU A 7 5.62 6.61 -10.45
N VAL A 8 5.80 7.88 -10.80
CA VAL A 8 4.99 8.97 -10.26
C VAL A 8 4.40 9.76 -11.42
N GLU A 9 3.08 9.74 -11.52
CA GLU A 9 2.31 10.44 -12.55
C GLU A 9 1.49 11.56 -11.92
N ARG A 10 1.16 12.59 -12.70
CA ARG A 10 0.32 13.71 -12.26
C ARG A 10 -0.81 13.95 -13.24
N SER A 11 -1.96 14.35 -12.72
CA SER A 11 -3.04 14.95 -13.52
C SER A 11 -2.57 16.25 -14.20
N ALA A 12 -3.30 16.68 -15.23
CA ALA A 12 -2.96 17.89 -15.99
C ALA A 12 -2.93 19.16 -15.11
N ASP A 13 -3.81 19.23 -14.12
CA ASP A 13 -3.88 20.30 -13.10
C ASP A 13 -2.92 20.08 -11.92
N ARG A 14 -2.15 18.98 -11.93
CA ARG A 14 -1.15 18.58 -10.93
C ARG A 14 -1.68 18.27 -9.52
N HIS A 15 -2.98 18.33 -9.30
CA HIS A 15 -3.59 18.13 -7.98
C HIS A 15 -3.69 16.65 -7.56
N VAL A 16 -3.77 15.73 -8.52
CA VAL A 16 -3.79 14.29 -8.23
C VAL A 16 -2.44 13.71 -8.61
N VAL A 17 -1.79 13.06 -7.64
CA VAL A 17 -0.54 12.33 -7.86
C VAL A 17 -0.83 10.83 -7.82
N THR A 18 -0.44 10.09 -8.86
CA THR A 18 -0.47 8.63 -8.81
C THR A 18 0.92 8.10 -8.49
N VAL A 19 1.07 7.41 -7.37
CA VAL A 19 2.28 6.66 -6.99
C VAL A 19 2.07 5.19 -7.35
N ILE A 20 2.97 4.62 -8.15
CA ILE A 20 2.84 3.27 -8.71
C ILE A 20 4.06 2.44 -8.32
N LEU A 21 3.85 1.36 -7.57
CA LEU A 21 4.87 0.33 -7.33
C LEU A 21 5.19 -0.36 -8.66
N ASN A 22 6.44 -0.31 -9.11
CA ASN A 22 6.80 -0.71 -10.48
C ASN A 22 7.84 -1.82 -10.53
N ARG A 23 7.43 -3.01 -10.09
CA ARG A 23 8.13 -4.29 -10.28
C ARG A 23 7.15 -5.41 -10.66
N PRO A 24 6.32 -5.24 -11.71
CA PRO A 24 5.20 -6.14 -11.99
C PRO A 24 5.62 -7.60 -12.21
N GLU A 25 6.83 -7.83 -12.72
CA GLU A 25 7.43 -9.15 -12.95
C GLU A 25 7.76 -9.87 -11.63
N GLN A 26 7.92 -9.12 -10.53
CA GLN A 26 8.06 -9.62 -9.17
C GLN A 26 6.77 -9.40 -8.34
N MET A 27 5.62 -9.18 -8.99
CA MET A 27 4.34 -8.88 -8.32
C MET A 27 4.47 -7.70 -7.34
N ASN A 28 5.28 -6.71 -7.72
CA ASN A 28 5.55 -5.51 -6.93
C ASN A 28 6.11 -5.82 -5.52
N ALA A 29 6.83 -6.93 -5.36
CA ALA A 29 7.51 -7.24 -4.11
C ALA A 29 8.53 -6.14 -3.74
N MET A 30 8.59 -5.81 -2.46
CA MET A 30 9.38 -4.71 -1.93
C MET A 30 10.81 -5.15 -1.62
N ASN A 31 11.77 -4.58 -2.32
CA ASN A 31 13.19 -4.66 -1.99
C ASN A 31 13.67 -3.37 -1.31
N THR A 32 14.91 -3.33 -0.83
CA THR A 32 15.52 -2.16 -0.16
C THR A 32 15.35 -0.88 -0.99
N ALA A 33 15.63 -0.96 -2.28
CA ALA A 33 15.54 0.17 -3.19
C ALA A 33 14.11 0.73 -3.30
N MET A 34 13.07 -0.13 -3.27
CA MET A 34 11.68 0.32 -3.24
C MET A 34 11.33 1.00 -1.90
N GLY A 35 11.86 0.50 -0.77
CA GLY A 35 11.70 1.15 0.53
C GLY A 35 12.30 2.56 0.56
N GLU A 36 13.52 2.72 0.03
CA GLU A 36 14.19 4.02 -0.13
C GLU A 36 13.39 4.96 -1.05
N ASP A 37 12.90 4.45 -2.17
CA ASP A 37 12.09 5.23 -3.12
C ASP A 37 10.76 5.68 -2.50
N LEU A 38 10.09 4.81 -1.73
CA LEU A 38 8.85 5.14 -1.01
C LEU A 38 9.09 6.23 0.03
N LEU A 39 10.16 6.09 0.83
CA LEU A 39 10.55 7.10 1.81
C LEU A 39 10.77 8.46 1.14
N ALA A 40 11.60 8.52 0.10
CA ALA A 40 11.88 9.75 -0.62
C ALA A 40 10.63 10.34 -1.29
N CYS A 41 9.76 9.50 -1.86
CA CYS A 41 8.55 9.92 -2.54
C CYS A 41 7.54 10.57 -1.59
N PHE A 42 7.24 9.92 -0.46
CA PHE A 42 6.27 10.44 0.49
C PHE A 42 6.84 11.61 1.33
N ASP A 43 8.15 11.69 1.52
CA ASP A 43 8.78 12.91 2.05
C ASP A 43 8.67 14.09 1.09
N GLY A 44 8.81 13.85 -0.21
CA GLY A 44 8.59 14.87 -1.24
C GLY A 44 7.14 15.36 -1.26
N LEU A 45 6.16 14.44 -1.18
CA LEU A 45 4.73 14.76 -1.17
C LEU A 45 4.34 15.63 0.02
N LYS A 46 4.95 15.43 1.20
CA LYS A 46 4.70 16.27 2.37
C LYS A 46 4.97 17.77 2.12
N MET A 47 5.91 18.09 1.23
CA MET A 47 6.31 19.46 0.91
C MET A 47 5.66 19.99 -0.37
N ASP A 48 4.80 19.19 -1.02
CA ASP A 48 4.18 19.53 -2.29
C ASP A 48 2.90 20.36 -2.08
N THR A 49 2.94 21.62 -2.49
CA THR A 49 1.81 22.55 -2.37
C THR A 49 0.76 22.40 -3.46
N ASP A 50 1.07 21.68 -4.55
CA ASP A 50 0.13 21.44 -5.64
C ASP A 50 -0.72 20.20 -5.39
N ALA A 51 -0.13 19.17 -4.78
CA ALA A 51 -0.79 17.88 -4.56
C ALA A 51 -1.91 17.97 -3.51
N ARG A 52 -3.08 17.43 -3.86
CA ARG A 52 -4.29 17.45 -3.03
C ARG A 52 -4.91 16.07 -2.79
N ALA A 53 -4.55 15.09 -3.61
CA ALA A 53 -4.89 13.69 -3.38
C ALA A 53 -3.84 12.78 -4.02
N VAL A 54 -3.63 11.61 -3.42
CA VAL A 54 -2.72 10.58 -3.90
C VAL A 54 -3.52 9.32 -4.24
N VAL A 55 -3.29 8.77 -5.42
CA VAL A 55 -3.69 7.41 -5.77
C VAL A 55 -2.46 6.52 -5.64
N PHE A 56 -2.50 5.54 -4.75
CA PHE A 56 -1.41 4.60 -4.54
C PHE A 56 -1.77 3.23 -5.11
N THR A 57 -0.97 2.71 -6.05
CA THR A 57 -1.30 1.47 -6.77
C THR A 57 -0.06 0.67 -7.15
N GLY A 58 -0.25 -0.52 -7.71
CA GLY A 58 0.82 -1.35 -8.30
C GLY A 58 0.73 -1.38 -9.81
N ALA A 59 1.87 -1.52 -10.48
CA ALA A 59 1.93 -1.76 -11.91
C ALA A 59 1.45 -3.19 -12.25
N GLY A 60 0.83 -3.35 -13.42
CA GLY A 60 0.25 -4.63 -13.86
C GLY A 60 -1.11 -4.93 -13.23
N ASP A 61 -1.64 -6.13 -13.50
CA ASP A 61 -2.99 -6.55 -13.06
C ASP A 61 -2.98 -7.72 -12.05
N ARG A 62 -1.79 -8.23 -11.72
CA ARG A 62 -1.61 -9.43 -10.88
C ARG A 62 -1.54 -9.13 -9.39
N ALA A 63 -0.95 -7.99 -9.03
CA ALA A 63 -0.72 -7.63 -7.64
C ALA A 63 -0.56 -6.12 -7.47
N PHE A 64 -1.18 -5.60 -6.42
CA PHE A 64 -0.79 -4.33 -5.82
C PHE A 64 0.63 -4.47 -5.28
N CYS A 65 0.84 -5.43 -4.37
CA CYS A 65 2.13 -5.80 -3.81
C CYS A 65 2.05 -7.17 -3.11
N ALA A 66 2.98 -8.07 -3.44
CA ALA A 66 3.03 -9.41 -2.87
C ALA A 66 3.82 -9.53 -1.55
N GLY A 67 4.30 -8.41 -0.98
CA GLY A 67 5.07 -8.38 0.27
C GLY A 67 6.55 -8.06 0.05
N GLY A 68 7.41 -8.51 0.96
CA GLY A 68 8.86 -8.34 0.85
C GLY A 68 9.49 -9.23 -0.23
N ASP A 69 10.58 -8.76 -0.82
CA ASP A 69 11.37 -9.52 -1.80
C ASP A 69 12.15 -10.63 -1.08
N LEU A 70 11.60 -11.85 -1.10
CA LEU A 70 12.23 -13.00 -0.45
C LEU A 70 13.58 -13.38 -1.06
N LYS A 71 13.83 -13.04 -2.34
CA LYS A 71 15.15 -13.30 -2.94
C LYS A 71 16.20 -12.41 -2.32
N GLU A 72 15.92 -11.11 -2.23
CA GLU A 72 16.81 -10.16 -1.55
C GLU A 72 16.97 -10.54 -0.07
N ARG A 73 15.87 -10.89 0.61
CA ARG A 73 15.91 -11.30 2.03
C ARG A 73 16.84 -12.49 2.29
N ASN A 74 16.85 -13.49 1.40
CA ASN A 74 17.65 -14.70 1.55
C ASN A 74 19.16 -14.44 1.47
N GLU A 75 19.58 -13.31 0.89
CA GLU A 75 20.97 -12.89 0.76
C GLU A 75 21.43 -11.98 1.91
N MET A 76 20.51 -11.58 2.80
CA MET A 76 20.79 -10.65 3.89
C MET A 76 21.25 -11.34 5.18
N SER A 77 22.27 -10.76 5.80
CA SER A 77 22.55 -10.97 7.23
C SER A 77 21.45 -10.36 8.10
N ASP A 78 21.37 -10.79 9.36
CA ASP A 78 20.43 -10.19 10.33
C ASP A 78 20.68 -8.69 10.56
N GLU A 79 21.93 -8.24 10.48
CA GLU A 79 22.28 -6.82 10.60
C GLU A 79 21.74 -6.01 9.40
N THR A 80 21.98 -6.52 8.18
CA THR A 80 21.47 -5.90 6.95
C THR A 80 19.94 -5.85 6.94
N TRP A 81 19.29 -6.94 7.38
CA TRP A 81 17.84 -6.98 7.49
C TRP A 81 17.30 -5.97 8.51
N ARG A 82 17.93 -5.82 9.69
CA ARG A 82 17.51 -4.79 10.67
C ARG A 82 17.64 -3.39 10.10
N ALA A 83 18.74 -3.09 9.41
CA ALA A 83 18.94 -1.79 8.75
C ALA A 83 17.87 -1.54 7.67
N GLN A 84 17.56 -2.54 6.85
CA GLN A 84 16.48 -2.47 5.86
C GLN A 84 15.12 -2.22 6.52
N HIS A 85 14.84 -2.90 7.63
CA HIS A 85 13.57 -2.77 8.34
C HIS A 85 13.32 -1.33 8.80
N VAL A 86 14.35 -0.63 9.29
CA VAL A 86 14.27 0.79 9.67
C VAL A 86 13.84 1.67 8.48
N ILE A 87 14.33 1.38 7.27
CA ILE A 87 13.93 2.12 6.05
C ILE A 87 12.42 1.95 5.81
N PHE A 88 11.93 0.71 5.89
CA PHE A 88 10.52 0.41 5.67
C PHE A 88 9.60 0.96 6.76
N GLU A 89 10.01 0.92 8.03
CA GLU A 89 9.28 1.57 9.12
C GLU A 89 9.16 3.08 8.88
N GLN A 90 10.24 3.73 8.47
CA GLN A 90 10.23 5.16 8.15
C GLN A 90 9.33 5.46 6.94
N ALA A 91 9.44 4.69 5.86
CA ALA A 91 8.60 4.83 4.68
C ALA A 91 7.11 4.66 5.03
N ALA A 92 6.77 3.62 5.77
CA ALA A 92 5.41 3.35 6.25
C ALA A 92 4.87 4.51 7.10
N PHE A 93 5.69 5.08 7.98
CA PHE A 93 5.31 6.24 8.76
C PHE A 93 5.08 7.49 7.90
N ARG A 94 5.81 7.65 6.79
CA ARG A 94 5.57 8.76 5.84
C ARG A 94 4.28 8.60 5.06
N VAL A 95 3.91 7.37 4.69
CA VAL A 95 2.60 7.07 4.11
C VAL A 95 1.51 7.40 5.12
N LEU A 96 1.58 6.82 6.33
CA LEU A 96 0.56 6.98 7.38
C LEU A 96 0.35 8.43 7.83
N ARG A 97 1.40 9.26 7.78
CA ARG A 97 1.36 10.67 8.21
C ARG A 97 1.38 11.66 7.06
N CYS A 98 1.10 11.20 5.84
CA CYS A 98 0.99 12.11 4.72
C CYS A 98 -0.15 13.12 4.99
N PRO A 99 0.09 14.43 4.84
CA PRO A 99 -0.97 15.42 5.01
C PRO A 99 -1.96 15.44 3.84
N ILE A 100 -1.64 14.74 2.75
CA ILE A 100 -2.45 14.65 1.54
C ILE A 100 -3.23 13.32 1.58
N PRO A 101 -4.55 13.32 1.36
CA PRO A 101 -5.35 12.10 1.34
C PRO A 101 -4.82 11.06 0.35
N ILE A 102 -4.69 9.81 0.79
CA ILE A 102 -4.19 8.67 0.03
C ILE A 102 -5.29 7.63 -0.17
N ILE A 103 -5.53 7.26 -1.43
CA ILE A 103 -6.44 6.19 -1.82
C ILE A 103 -5.62 5.04 -2.39
N ALA A 104 -5.64 3.88 -1.73
CA ALA A 104 -5.07 2.67 -2.31
C ALA A 104 -6.01 2.12 -3.39
N ALA A 105 -5.51 1.95 -4.61
CA ALA A 105 -6.19 1.26 -5.71
C ALA A 105 -5.58 -0.13 -5.87
N VAL A 106 -6.28 -1.15 -5.37
CA VAL A 106 -5.76 -2.52 -5.25
C VAL A 106 -6.34 -3.42 -6.34
N GLU A 107 -5.47 -3.89 -7.22
CA GLU A 107 -5.71 -5.00 -8.15
C GLU A 107 -4.97 -6.24 -7.66
N GLY A 108 -5.61 -7.41 -7.69
CA GLY A 108 -4.96 -8.68 -7.34
C GLY A 108 -4.39 -8.73 -5.91
N PHE A 109 -3.21 -9.31 -5.75
CA PHE A 109 -2.63 -9.53 -4.42
C PHE A 109 -2.16 -8.24 -3.71
N ALA A 110 -2.63 -8.06 -2.48
CA ALA A 110 -2.06 -7.16 -1.47
C ALA A 110 -1.72 -8.01 -0.24
N LEU A 111 -0.50 -8.56 -0.19
CA LEU A 111 -0.11 -9.58 0.78
C LEU A 111 1.10 -9.13 1.62
N ALA A 112 1.16 -9.59 2.86
CA ALA A 112 2.20 -9.26 3.83
C ALA A 112 2.39 -7.74 3.92
N GLY A 113 3.62 -7.23 3.82
CA GLY A 113 3.87 -5.79 3.74
C GLY A 113 3.12 -5.05 2.62
N GLY A 114 2.68 -5.72 1.54
CA GLY A 114 1.79 -5.14 0.54
C GLY A 114 0.37 -4.90 1.06
N CYS A 115 -0.15 -5.79 1.91
CA CYS A 115 -1.40 -5.54 2.64
C CYS A 115 -1.22 -4.38 3.62
N GLU A 116 -0.08 -4.33 4.30
CA GLU A 116 0.24 -3.24 5.24
C GLU A 116 0.33 -1.88 4.53
N LEU A 117 0.98 -1.80 3.36
CA LEU A 117 0.98 -0.60 2.52
C LEU A 117 -0.42 -0.13 2.11
N ALA A 118 -1.32 -1.07 1.76
CA ALA A 118 -2.69 -0.71 1.40
C ALA A 118 -3.45 -0.10 2.57
N ILE A 119 -3.34 -0.68 3.78
CA ILE A 119 -4.05 -0.20 4.98
C ILE A 119 -3.39 1.02 5.64
N LEU A 120 -2.18 1.40 5.24
CA LEU A 120 -1.57 2.67 5.61
C LEU A 120 -2.19 3.86 4.85
N SER A 121 -2.89 3.60 3.74
CA SER A 121 -3.67 4.62 3.02
C SER A 121 -4.94 4.96 3.80
N ASP A 122 -5.54 6.13 3.54
CA ASP A 122 -6.75 6.57 4.26
C ASP A 122 -7.95 5.64 3.98
N PHE A 123 -8.06 5.16 2.74
CA PHE A 123 -9.03 4.13 2.38
C PHE A 123 -8.66 3.37 1.10
N ILE A 124 -9.37 2.27 0.87
CA ILE A 124 -9.08 1.31 -0.19
C ILE A 124 -10.23 1.24 -1.20
N VAL A 125 -9.89 1.36 -2.48
CA VAL A 125 -10.69 0.92 -3.63
C VAL A 125 -10.07 -0.37 -4.14
N ALA A 126 -10.82 -1.45 -4.18
CA ALA A 126 -10.31 -2.76 -4.57
C ALA A 126 -11.13 -3.36 -5.70
N SER A 127 -10.44 -4.09 -6.56
CA SER A 127 -11.04 -4.95 -7.58
C SER A 127 -11.58 -6.24 -6.97
N GLU A 128 -12.57 -6.85 -7.61
CA GLU A 128 -13.08 -8.18 -7.26
C GLU A 128 -12.00 -9.28 -7.27
N THR A 129 -10.88 -9.04 -7.97
CA THR A 129 -9.72 -9.94 -7.97
C THR A 129 -8.83 -9.79 -6.73
N ALA A 130 -9.09 -8.79 -5.89
CA ALA A 130 -8.21 -8.45 -4.79
C ALA A 130 -8.19 -9.54 -3.71
N VAL A 131 -7.00 -9.79 -3.17
CA VAL A 131 -6.79 -10.70 -2.05
C VAL A 131 -5.87 -10.04 -1.03
N PHE A 132 -6.37 -9.91 0.19
CA PHE A 132 -5.70 -9.26 1.30
C PHE A 132 -5.23 -10.28 2.33
N GLY A 133 -4.10 -10.03 2.99
CA GLY A 133 -3.69 -10.84 4.11
C GLY A 133 -2.27 -10.55 4.57
N VAL A 134 -1.99 -10.94 5.81
CA VAL A 134 -0.69 -10.79 6.46
C VAL A 134 -0.15 -12.15 6.91
N PRO A 135 0.33 -13.00 5.97
CA PRO A 135 0.76 -14.37 6.23
C PRO A 135 2.17 -14.50 6.83
N GLU A 136 2.76 -13.43 7.34
CA GLU A 136 4.13 -13.39 7.89
C GLU A 136 4.42 -14.52 8.89
N THR A 137 3.43 -14.89 9.70
CA THR A 137 3.55 -15.96 10.70
C THR A 137 3.81 -17.33 10.09
N THR A 138 3.41 -17.58 8.84
CA THR A 138 3.74 -18.84 8.13
C THR A 138 5.22 -18.93 7.75
N LEU A 139 5.95 -17.81 7.84
CA LEU A 139 7.39 -17.72 7.60
C LEU A 139 8.17 -17.51 8.91
N GLY A 140 7.52 -17.64 10.07
CA GLY A 140 8.16 -17.45 11.38
C GLY A 140 8.46 -15.99 11.72
N ILE A 141 7.83 -15.04 11.03
CA ILE A 141 7.94 -13.60 11.29
C ILE A 141 6.56 -13.00 11.57
N PHE A 142 6.45 -11.68 11.78
CA PHE A 142 5.18 -11.00 12.03
C PHE A 142 5.08 -9.72 11.17
N PRO A 143 3.87 -9.15 11.00
CA PRO A 143 3.67 -7.95 10.19
C PRO A 143 4.44 -6.76 10.78
N GLY A 144 5.28 -6.14 9.95
CA GLY A 144 6.37 -5.29 10.42
C GLY A 144 6.19 -3.79 10.17
N ILE A 145 5.21 -3.37 9.37
CA ILE A 145 5.05 -1.96 8.98
C ILE A 145 3.66 -1.39 9.25
N GLY A 146 2.88 -2.04 10.12
CA GLY A 146 1.66 -1.49 10.70
C GLY A 146 0.52 -2.48 10.88
N GLY A 147 0.61 -3.68 10.31
CA GLY A 147 -0.45 -4.69 10.29
C GLY A 147 -0.94 -5.08 11.68
N THR A 148 -0.04 -5.22 12.65
CA THR A 148 -0.40 -5.54 14.04
C THR A 148 -1.20 -4.44 14.75
N GLN A 149 -1.15 -3.21 14.22
CA GLN A 149 -1.79 -2.04 14.81
C GLN A 149 -3.04 -1.62 14.04
N LEU A 150 -2.97 -1.55 12.72
CA LEU A 150 -4.03 -1.02 11.88
C LEU A 150 -5.13 -2.06 11.63
N LEU A 151 -4.80 -3.34 11.43
CA LEU A 151 -5.83 -4.36 11.19
C LEU A 151 -6.83 -4.47 12.36
N PRO A 152 -6.42 -4.51 13.65
CA PRO A 152 -7.38 -4.51 14.75
C PRO A 152 -8.26 -3.26 14.82
N ARG A 153 -7.77 -2.11 14.33
CA ARG A 153 -8.52 -0.85 14.29
C ARG A 153 -9.52 -0.80 13.14
N LEU A 154 -9.20 -1.45 12.02
CA LEU A 154 -10.05 -1.52 10.83
C LEU A 154 -11.09 -2.65 10.91
N LEU A 155 -10.69 -3.83 11.37
CA LEU A 155 -11.48 -5.07 11.31
C LEU A 155 -11.99 -5.55 12.67
N GLY A 156 -11.59 -4.87 13.74
CA GLY A 156 -11.74 -5.37 15.09
C GLY A 156 -10.68 -6.43 15.43
N ALA A 157 -10.37 -6.52 16.73
CA ALA A 157 -9.33 -7.42 17.23
C ALA A 157 -9.57 -8.92 16.91
N PRO A 158 -10.80 -9.48 16.93
CA PRO A 158 -11.01 -10.91 16.67
C PRO A 158 -10.56 -11.34 15.27
N LEU A 159 -11.09 -10.69 14.22
CA LEU A 159 -10.74 -11.03 12.83
C LEU A 159 -9.28 -10.72 12.52
N ALA A 160 -8.77 -9.58 12.99
CA ALA A 160 -7.35 -9.25 12.80
C ALA A 160 -6.41 -10.29 13.41
N LYS A 161 -6.71 -10.78 14.62
CA LYS A 161 -5.92 -11.84 15.27
C LYS A 161 -6.02 -13.17 14.52
N GLU A 162 -7.21 -13.54 14.05
CA GLU A 162 -7.35 -14.74 13.20
C GLU A 162 -6.47 -14.62 11.96
N MET A 163 -6.58 -13.54 11.20
CA MET A 163 -5.78 -13.30 9.99
C MET A 163 -4.28 -13.38 10.28
N ILE A 164 -3.80 -12.70 11.32
CA ILE A 164 -2.36 -12.65 11.66
C ILE A 164 -1.86 -14.01 12.14
N PHE A 165 -2.57 -14.67 13.06
CA PHE A 165 -2.09 -15.90 13.68
C PHE A 165 -2.19 -17.11 12.75
N THR A 166 -3.19 -17.16 11.86
CA THR A 166 -3.34 -18.26 10.92
C THR A 166 -2.73 -17.98 9.55
N GLY A 167 -2.33 -16.74 9.27
CA GLY A 167 -1.94 -16.28 7.94
C GLY A 167 -3.07 -16.34 6.91
N ARG A 168 -4.32 -16.34 7.36
CA ARG A 168 -5.50 -16.44 6.47
C ARG A 168 -5.61 -15.18 5.60
N ARG A 169 -6.04 -15.40 4.36
CA ARG A 169 -6.31 -14.36 3.37
C ARG A 169 -7.80 -14.10 3.24
N LEU A 170 -8.17 -12.84 3.01
CA LEU A 170 -9.53 -12.42 2.68
C LEU A 170 -9.63 -12.14 1.18
N LYS A 171 -10.68 -12.67 0.55
CA LYS A 171 -11.06 -12.27 -0.82
C LYS A 171 -11.79 -10.92 -0.76
N ALA A 172 -11.83 -10.22 -1.89
CA ALA A 172 -12.36 -8.85 -1.98
C ALA A 172 -13.77 -8.66 -1.37
N GLU A 173 -14.71 -9.59 -1.64
CA GLU A 173 -16.07 -9.55 -1.07
C GLU A 173 -16.08 -9.67 0.46
N GLU A 174 -15.30 -10.62 1.00
CA GLU A 174 -15.18 -10.79 2.45
C GLU A 174 -14.49 -9.59 3.09
N ALA A 175 -13.43 -9.09 2.46
CA ALA A 175 -12.73 -7.88 2.91
C ALA A 175 -13.66 -6.66 2.90
N LYS A 176 -14.55 -6.55 1.92
CA LYS A 176 -15.59 -5.50 1.87
C LYS A 176 -16.60 -5.65 3.00
N ALA A 177 -17.11 -6.86 3.22
CA ALA A 177 -18.07 -7.15 4.28
C ALA A 177 -17.49 -6.92 5.68
N ALA A 178 -16.19 -7.18 5.86
CA ALA A 178 -15.47 -6.95 7.10
C ALA A 178 -15.06 -5.49 7.34
N GLY A 179 -15.25 -4.60 6.36
CA GLY A 179 -14.91 -3.18 6.48
C GLY A 179 -13.46 -2.83 6.15
N LEU A 180 -12.69 -3.73 5.52
CA LEU A 180 -11.30 -3.44 5.11
C LEU A 180 -11.21 -2.41 3.98
N LEU A 181 -12.23 -2.37 3.10
CA LEU A 181 -12.22 -1.56 1.89
C LEU A 181 -13.54 -0.81 1.65
N ASN A 182 -13.45 0.32 0.96
CA ASN A 182 -14.54 1.28 0.78
C ASN A 182 -15.32 1.02 -0.51
N HIS A 183 -14.64 0.61 -1.58
CA HIS A 183 -15.29 0.35 -2.87
C HIS A 183 -14.78 -0.96 -3.46
N LEU A 184 -15.72 -1.82 -3.82
CA LEU A 184 -15.46 -3.02 -4.62
C LEU A 184 -15.86 -2.74 -6.06
N VAL A 185 -14.97 -2.99 -7.02
CA VAL A 185 -15.18 -2.70 -8.44
C VAL A 185 -14.80 -3.90 -9.33
N PRO A 186 -15.27 -3.95 -10.58
CA PRO A 186 -14.85 -4.99 -11.53
C PRO A 186 -13.34 -4.98 -11.79
N LYS A 187 -12.80 -6.10 -12.29
CA LYS A 187 -11.39 -6.22 -12.66
C LYS A 187 -10.92 -5.05 -13.55
N GLY A 188 -9.78 -4.45 -13.18
CA GLY A 188 -9.13 -3.40 -13.95
C GLY A 188 -9.72 -1.99 -13.77
N GLN A 189 -10.68 -1.83 -12.85
CA GLN A 189 -11.32 -0.54 -12.59
C GLN A 189 -10.85 0.13 -11.29
N ALA A 190 -10.03 -0.52 -10.45
CA ALA A 190 -9.68 0.03 -9.14
C ALA A 190 -8.97 1.39 -9.26
N ARG A 191 -8.00 1.49 -10.18
CA ARG A 191 -7.27 2.73 -10.42
C ARG A 191 -8.17 3.84 -10.96
N ALA A 192 -9.01 3.53 -11.95
CA ALA A 192 -9.93 4.51 -12.53
C ALA A 192 -10.87 5.08 -11.45
N ARG A 193 -11.48 4.20 -10.64
CA ARG A 193 -12.37 4.60 -9.57
C ARG A 193 -11.66 5.41 -8.48
N ALA A 194 -10.44 5.03 -8.10
CA ALA A 194 -9.64 5.81 -7.15
C ALA A 194 -9.31 7.21 -7.70
N THR A 195 -8.97 7.33 -8.99
CA THR A 195 -8.71 8.63 -9.63
C THR A 195 -9.95 9.53 -9.65
N GLU A 196 -11.14 8.99 -9.92
CA GLU A 196 -12.40 9.75 -9.85
C GLU A 196 -12.62 10.34 -8.45
N ILE A 197 -12.42 9.53 -7.41
CA ILE A 197 -12.57 9.96 -6.01
C ILE A 197 -11.49 10.98 -5.66
N ALA A 198 -10.23 10.74 -6.03
CA ALA A 198 -9.12 11.66 -5.81
C ALA A 198 -9.35 13.02 -6.48
N THR A 199 -9.92 13.03 -7.69
CA THR A 199 -10.29 14.25 -8.41
C THR A 199 -11.37 15.02 -7.66
N THR A 200 -12.35 14.31 -7.10
CA THR A 200 -13.40 14.91 -6.26
C THR A 200 -12.79 15.51 -4.99
N ILE A 201 -11.87 14.81 -4.31
CA ILE A 201 -11.15 15.32 -3.14
C ILE A 201 -10.36 16.58 -3.49
N ALA A 202 -9.67 16.59 -4.62
CA ALA A 202 -8.85 17.72 -5.06
C ALA A 202 -9.64 19.02 -5.30
N GLN A 203 -10.94 18.92 -5.58
CA GLN A 203 -11.83 20.07 -5.74
C GLN A 203 -12.27 20.70 -4.43
N ASN A 204 -12.11 20.00 -3.30
CA ASN A 204 -12.46 20.51 -1.98
C ASN A 204 -11.38 21.45 -1.41
N GLY A 205 -11.73 22.16 -0.34
CA GLY A 205 -10.80 23.06 0.36
C GLY A 205 -9.59 22.30 0.90
N PRO A 206 -8.34 22.65 0.53
CA PRO A 206 -7.15 21.92 0.95
C PRO A 206 -6.60 22.37 2.31
N ILE A 207 -7.28 23.30 3.00
CA ILE A 207 -6.76 23.99 4.19
C ILE A 207 -7.53 23.53 5.43
N ALA A 208 -6.78 23.02 6.41
CA ALA A 208 -6.99 23.25 7.83
C ALA A 208 -5.85 24.14 8.34
#